data_AF-A0A6A6KKS3-F1
#
_entry.id   AF-A0A6A6KKS3-F1
#
_cell.length_a   1.000
_cell.length_b   1.000
_cell.length_c   1.000
_cell.angle_alpha   90.00
_cell.angle_beta   90.00
_cell.angle_gamma   90.00
#
_symmetry.space_group_name_H-M   'P 1'
#
loop_
_entity.id
_entity.type
_entity.pdbx_description
1 polymer ?
#
loop_
_entity_poly.entity_id
_entity_poly.type
_entity_poly.pdbx_seq_one_letter_code
_entity_poly.pdbx_strand_id
1 'polypeptide(L)'
;MVGSTEWVEQNLVNLGAKVVAYLNVDCAVQGPGFFAGATPQLDNLLREVTKKVKDPDSEGATVFEKWAATNQVISIERLSGVDSDFVPFLQHAGVPSIDIYYGRDFPVYHTAFDSYDWMTKHGDPLFHRHVAVAGVWGLVALHLSDDSILPFDYLSYAEQLEGHKDVLSNLLVKSISLNPLITSIQEFTLAAKEAEDEARQLRWQERRGDNLALKLRALNDRLMLAERGFLDADGLRGRHWFKHLQTGFLPGIADAISGSTGKSPRDQQAAIQHEIWRVARAIERATSALKGQLT
;
A
#
# COMPACT_ATOMS: atom_id res chain seq x y z
N MET A 1 -11.29 2.21 -15.05
CA MET A 1 -11.50 0.97 -14.28
C MET A 1 -12.98 0.56 -14.14
N VAL A 2 -13.73 0.33 -15.24
CA VAL A 2 -15.12 -0.19 -15.09
C VAL A 2 -15.08 -1.68 -14.76
N GLY A 3 -14.36 -2.49 -15.56
CA GLY A 3 -14.36 -3.95 -15.40
C GLY A 3 -13.84 -4.44 -14.05
N SER A 4 -12.72 -3.91 -13.57
CA SER A 4 -12.15 -4.26 -12.26
C SER A 4 -13.07 -3.87 -11.10
N THR A 5 -13.73 -2.72 -11.19
CA THR A 5 -14.70 -2.25 -10.18
C THR A 5 -15.88 -3.20 -10.07
N GLU A 6 -16.55 -3.50 -11.18
CA GLU A 6 -17.70 -4.43 -11.20
C GLU A 6 -17.29 -5.82 -10.69
N TRP A 7 -16.10 -6.29 -11.08
CA TRP A 7 -15.60 -7.59 -10.61
C TRP A 7 -15.35 -7.60 -9.09
N VAL A 8 -14.78 -6.53 -8.53
CA VAL A 8 -14.56 -6.41 -7.09
C VAL A 8 -15.89 -6.33 -6.33
N GLU A 9 -16.85 -5.55 -6.81
CA GLU A 9 -18.17 -5.44 -6.19
C GLU A 9 -18.91 -6.77 -6.16
N GLN A 10 -18.85 -7.53 -7.27
CA GLN A 10 -19.44 -8.86 -7.35
C GLN A 10 -18.77 -9.86 -6.39
N ASN A 11 -17.46 -9.72 -6.14
CA ASN A 11 -16.66 -10.69 -5.39
C ASN A 11 -16.26 -10.24 -3.98
N LEU A 12 -16.77 -9.13 -3.48
CA LEU A 12 -16.27 -8.44 -2.28
C LEU A 12 -16.14 -9.36 -1.05
N VAL A 13 -17.12 -10.24 -0.82
CA VAL A 13 -17.10 -11.21 0.30
C VAL A 13 -15.94 -12.20 0.16
N ASN A 14 -15.68 -12.71 -1.05
CA ASN A 14 -14.58 -13.63 -1.30
C ASN A 14 -13.22 -12.94 -1.18
N LEU A 15 -13.12 -11.70 -1.70
CA LEU A 15 -11.88 -10.91 -1.61
C LEU A 15 -11.53 -10.62 -0.16
N GLY A 16 -12.53 -10.22 0.63
CA GLY A 16 -12.40 -9.95 2.06
C GLY A 16 -11.83 -11.13 2.86
N ALA A 17 -12.08 -12.37 2.45
CA ALA A 17 -11.67 -13.55 3.20
C ALA A 17 -10.40 -14.26 2.68
N LYS A 18 -9.98 -14.02 1.43
CA LYS A 18 -9.01 -14.90 0.75
C LYS A 18 -7.85 -14.22 0.05
N VAL A 19 -8.00 -12.96 -0.36
CA VAL A 19 -6.97 -12.32 -1.19
C VAL A 19 -5.86 -11.74 -0.32
N VAL A 20 -4.63 -12.19 -0.58
CA VAL A 20 -3.42 -11.74 0.09
C VAL A 20 -3.04 -10.33 -0.37
N ALA A 21 -2.88 -10.14 -1.68
CA ALA A 21 -2.54 -8.85 -2.29
C ALA A 21 -3.01 -8.78 -3.75
N TYR A 22 -3.06 -7.57 -4.30
CA TYR A 22 -3.31 -7.30 -5.72
C TYR A 22 -2.06 -6.68 -6.37
N LEU A 23 -1.58 -7.28 -7.46
CA LEU A 23 -0.33 -6.86 -8.10
C LEU A 23 -0.63 -6.22 -9.46
N ASN A 24 -0.67 -4.89 -9.50
CA ASN A 24 -1.01 -4.14 -10.71
C ASN A 24 0.23 -3.87 -11.58
N VAL A 25 0.04 -4.06 -12.88
CA VAL A 25 0.91 -3.55 -13.94
C VAL A 25 -0.03 -3.14 -15.08
N ASP A 26 -0.28 -1.84 -15.20
CA ASP A 26 -1.10 -1.29 -16.28
C ASP A 26 -0.22 -1.02 -17.51
N CYS A 27 0.49 0.10 -17.50
CA CYS A 27 1.50 0.43 -18.50
C CYS A 27 2.88 0.00 -18.00
N ALA A 28 3.32 -1.22 -18.35
CA ALA A 28 4.61 -1.75 -17.90
C ALA A 28 5.80 -0.83 -18.24
N VAL A 29 5.82 -0.26 -19.45
CA VAL A 29 6.88 0.66 -19.89
C VAL A 29 6.29 1.85 -20.63
N GLN A 30 6.65 3.02 -20.15
CA GLN A 30 6.32 4.34 -20.64
C GLN A 30 7.60 5.15 -20.93
N GLY A 31 8.74 4.74 -20.36
CA GLY A 31 10.02 5.40 -20.55
C GLY A 31 11.10 4.88 -19.60
N PRO A 32 12.20 5.62 -19.41
CA PRO A 32 13.27 5.23 -18.49
C PRO A 32 12.89 5.49 -17.02
N GLY A 33 13.55 4.76 -16.12
CA GLY A 33 13.42 4.92 -14.66
C GLY A 33 12.30 4.08 -14.06
N PHE A 34 12.62 3.33 -13.01
CA PHE A 34 11.66 2.48 -12.30
C PHE A 34 10.82 3.29 -11.30
N PHE A 35 9.52 3.00 -11.26
CA PHE A 35 8.56 3.58 -10.33
C PHE A 35 7.73 2.48 -9.69
N ALA A 36 7.37 2.70 -8.42
CA ALA A 36 6.56 1.78 -7.65
C ALA A 36 5.64 2.56 -6.71
N GLY A 37 4.36 2.20 -6.72
CA GLY A 37 3.38 2.52 -5.70
C GLY A 37 3.00 1.27 -4.91
N ALA A 38 2.78 1.40 -3.61
CA ALA A 38 2.34 0.27 -2.79
C ALA A 38 1.61 0.70 -1.51
N THR A 39 0.98 -0.27 -0.84
CA THR A 39 0.64 -0.15 0.59
C THR A 39 1.89 -0.40 1.46
N PRO A 40 2.07 0.29 2.60
CA PRO A 40 3.34 0.33 3.34
C PRO A 40 3.95 -1.02 3.73
N GLN A 41 3.12 -2.01 4.03
CA GLN A 41 3.57 -3.34 4.40
C GLN A 41 4.27 -4.11 3.27
N LEU A 42 4.14 -3.66 2.02
CA LEU A 42 4.79 -4.25 0.84
C LEU A 42 6.11 -3.56 0.47
N ASP A 43 6.45 -2.45 1.13
CA ASP A 43 7.61 -1.64 0.79
C ASP A 43 8.92 -2.43 0.85
N ASN A 44 9.12 -3.16 1.94
CA ASN A 44 10.34 -3.94 2.15
C ASN A 44 10.44 -5.11 1.17
N LEU A 45 9.33 -5.78 0.85
CA LEU A 45 9.32 -6.82 -0.17
C LEU A 45 9.75 -6.25 -1.54
N LEU A 46 9.18 -5.12 -1.96
CA LEU A 46 9.55 -4.47 -3.23
C LEU A 46 11.02 -4.05 -3.27
N ARG A 47 11.54 -3.49 -2.18
CA ARG A 47 12.97 -3.14 -2.06
C ARG A 47 13.87 -4.37 -2.17
N GLU A 48 13.52 -5.47 -1.52
CA GLU A 48 14.33 -6.71 -1.58
C GLU A 48 14.24 -7.39 -2.95
N VAL A 49 13.09 -7.36 -3.62
CA VAL A 49 12.94 -7.93 -4.96
C VAL A 49 13.72 -7.11 -6.00
N THR A 50 13.66 -5.78 -5.94
CA THR A 50 14.38 -4.92 -6.90
C THR A 50 15.90 -5.04 -6.79
N LYS A 51 16.45 -5.52 -5.67
CA LYS A 51 17.88 -5.88 -5.52
C LYS A 51 18.26 -7.16 -6.27
N LYS A 52 17.29 -7.98 -6.69
CA LYS A 52 17.53 -9.26 -7.38
C LYS A 52 17.38 -9.16 -8.89
N VAL A 53 16.81 -8.05 -9.39
CA VAL A 53 16.56 -7.83 -10.81
C VAL A 53 17.60 -6.87 -11.37
N LYS A 54 18.20 -7.22 -12.52
CA LYS A 54 19.15 -6.35 -13.21
C LYS A 54 18.43 -5.15 -13.80
N ASP A 55 19.03 -3.97 -13.69
CA ASP A 55 18.50 -2.78 -14.35
C ASP A 55 18.82 -2.85 -15.87
N PRO A 56 17.83 -2.60 -16.74
CA PRO A 56 18.01 -2.65 -18.19
C PRO A 56 18.77 -1.43 -18.74
N ASP A 57 18.81 -0.32 -18.00
CA ASP A 57 19.40 0.95 -18.42
C ASP A 57 20.78 1.20 -17.79
N SER A 58 21.29 0.27 -16.97
CA SER A 58 22.54 0.41 -16.22
C SER A 58 23.27 -0.92 -16.12
N GLU A 59 24.28 -1.11 -16.97
CA GLU A 59 25.07 -2.34 -17.02
C GLU A 59 25.71 -2.67 -15.65
N GLY A 60 25.51 -3.91 -15.19
CA GLY A 60 26.07 -4.40 -13.93
C GLY A 60 25.32 -3.97 -12.67
N ALA A 61 24.32 -3.07 -12.77
CA ALA A 61 23.51 -2.63 -11.64
C ALA A 61 22.18 -3.38 -11.55
N THR A 62 21.60 -3.35 -10.36
CA THR A 62 20.23 -3.80 -10.07
C THR A 62 19.24 -2.65 -10.22
N VAL A 63 17.95 -2.99 -10.39
CA VAL A 63 16.86 -1.99 -10.42
C VAL A 63 16.91 -1.14 -9.15
N PHE A 64 17.15 -1.76 -7.99
CA PHE A 64 17.29 -1.06 -6.71
C PHE A 64 18.42 -0.01 -6.73
N GLU A 65 19.62 -0.38 -7.19
CA GLU A 65 20.78 0.53 -7.22
C GLU A 65 20.53 1.71 -8.16
N LYS A 66 19.97 1.46 -9.35
CA LYS A 66 19.63 2.53 -10.30
C LYS A 66 18.55 3.46 -9.76
N TRP A 67 17.54 2.88 -9.12
CA TRP A 67 16.42 3.59 -8.52
C TRP A 67 16.87 4.48 -7.35
N ALA A 68 17.74 3.96 -6.48
CA ALA A 68 18.34 4.72 -5.38
C ALA A 68 19.18 5.91 -5.88
N ALA A 69 20.02 5.68 -6.91
CA ALA A 69 20.90 6.71 -7.46
C ALA A 69 20.12 7.87 -8.11
N THR A 70 18.96 7.57 -8.70
CA THR A 70 18.15 8.56 -9.43
C THR A 70 17.32 9.45 -8.50
N ASN A 71 16.79 8.90 -7.40
CA ASN A 71 15.81 9.60 -6.57
C ASN A 71 16.37 10.24 -5.28
N GLN A 72 17.67 10.10 -4.97
CA GLN A 72 18.32 10.44 -3.68
C GLN A 72 17.76 9.69 -2.45
N VAL A 73 16.45 9.42 -2.43
CA VAL A 73 15.71 8.56 -1.51
C VAL A 73 14.80 7.65 -2.35
N ILE A 74 14.86 6.34 -2.12
CA ILE A 74 13.88 5.43 -2.72
C ILE A 74 12.50 5.75 -2.11
N SER A 75 11.65 6.38 -2.92
CA SER A 75 10.27 6.70 -2.58
C SER A 75 9.36 5.69 -3.26
N ILE A 76 8.76 4.80 -2.46
CA ILE A 76 7.58 4.04 -2.88
C ILE A 76 6.38 4.94 -2.64
N GLU A 77 5.65 5.25 -3.71
CA GLU A 77 4.49 6.13 -3.63
C GLU A 77 3.32 5.42 -2.96
N ARG A 78 2.46 6.16 -2.27
CA ARG A 78 1.22 5.59 -1.75
C ARG A 78 0.18 5.59 -2.85
N LEU A 79 -0.56 4.49 -2.96
CA LEU A 79 -1.65 4.26 -3.92
C LEU A 79 -2.91 5.10 -3.59
N SER A 80 -2.73 6.42 -3.60
CA SER A 80 -3.75 7.44 -3.32
C SER A 80 -4.49 7.92 -4.57
N GLY A 81 -3.96 7.59 -5.75
CA GLY A 81 -4.54 7.91 -7.05
C GLY A 81 -5.80 7.11 -7.37
N VAL A 82 -6.46 7.51 -8.45
CA VAL A 82 -7.65 6.84 -9.03
C VAL A 82 -7.43 6.51 -10.50
N ASP A 83 -6.20 6.15 -10.83
CA ASP A 83 -5.63 6.11 -12.18
C ASP A 83 -5.45 4.70 -12.74
N SER A 84 -5.59 3.64 -11.94
CA SER A 84 -5.53 2.26 -12.44
C SER A 84 -6.35 1.26 -11.60
N ASP A 85 -6.34 0.00 -12.01
CA ASP A 85 -7.22 -1.07 -11.52
C ASP A 85 -6.95 -1.54 -10.09
N PHE A 86 -5.87 -1.07 -9.42
CA PHE A 86 -5.67 -1.32 -7.98
C PHE A 86 -6.72 -0.63 -7.09
N VAL A 87 -7.38 0.41 -7.60
CA VAL A 87 -8.29 1.27 -6.84
C VAL A 87 -9.43 0.49 -6.16
N PRO A 88 -10.26 -0.30 -6.87
CA PRO A 88 -11.32 -1.06 -6.20
C PRO A 88 -10.79 -2.10 -5.21
N PHE A 89 -9.64 -2.70 -5.48
CA PHE A 89 -9.02 -3.68 -4.57
C PHE A 89 -8.60 -3.01 -3.25
N LEU A 90 -7.90 -1.89 -3.31
CA LEU A 90 -7.43 -1.19 -2.12
C LEU A 90 -8.52 -0.35 -1.46
N GLN A 91 -9.11 0.59 -2.19
CA GLN A 91 -10.01 1.62 -1.66
C GLN A 91 -11.35 1.05 -1.19
N HIS A 92 -11.82 -0.04 -1.83
CA HIS A 92 -13.13 -0.61 -1.56
C HIS A 92 -13.06 -1.96 -0.84
N ALA A 93 -12.13 -2.85 -1.23
CA ALA A 93 -12.01 -4.19 -0.66
C ALA A 93 -10.94 -4.31 0.44
N GLY A 94 -10.07 -3.30 0.64
CA GLY A 94 -9.02 -3.34 1.66
C GLY A 94 -7.95 -4.39 1.39
N VAL A 95 -7.66 -4.64 0.11
CA VAL A 95 -6.63 -5.58 -0.33
C VAL A 95 -5.30 -4.83 -0.49
N PRO A 96 -4.22 -5.26 0.20
CA PRO A 96 -2.87 -4.74 -0.01
C PRO A 96 -2.52 -4.75 -1.49
N SER A 97 -1.96 -3.67 -2.01
CA SER A 97 -1.78 -3.52 -3.45
C SER A 97 -0.41 -2.95 -3.80
N ILE A 98 0.10 -3.32 -4.97
CA ILE A 98 1.23 -2.64 -5.63
C ILE A 98 0.81 -2.17 -7.02
N ASP A 99 1.55 -1.19 -7.54
CA ASP A 99 1.54 -0.76 -8.93
C ASP A 99 2.98 -0.45 -9.35
N ILE A 100 3.48 -1.08 -10.41
CA ILE A 100 4.88 -0.92 -10.84
C ILE A 100 5.00 -0.74 -12.34
N TYR A 101 5.95 0.11 -12.74
CA TYR A 101 6.20 0.43 -14.15
C TYR A 101 7.56 1.12 -14.35
N TYR A 102 7.98 1.22 -15.61
CA TYR A 102 9.12 2.04 -16.04
C TYR A 102 8.65 3.30 -16.76
N GLY A 103 9.12 4.49 -16.35
CA GLY A 103 8.70 5.79 -16.88
C GLY A 103 7.32 6.24 -16.39
N ARG A 104 7.10 7.55 -16.20
CA ARG A 104 5.82 8.07 -15.67
C ARG A 104 4.81 8.48 -16.73
N ASP A 105 5.28 8.97 -17.88
CA ASP A 105 4.46 9.54 -18.94
C ASP A 105 5.12 9.31 -20.29
N PHE A 106 4.33 9.25 -21.37
CA PHE A 106 4.85 9.12 -22.73
C PHE A 106 4.03 9.89 -23.79
N PRO A 107 4.65 10.40 -24.87
CA PRO A 107 4.02 11.39 -25.75
C PRO A 107 2.82 10.91 -26.56
N VAL A 108 2.64 9.59 -26.71
CA VAL A 108 1.58 9.01 -27.55
C VAL A 108 0.43 8.42 -26.74
N TYR A 109 0.45 8.56 -25.42
CA TYR A 109 -0.59 8.06 -24.51
C TYR A 109 -2.00 8.48 -24.94
N HIS A 110 -2.92 7.52 -24.97
CA HIS A 110 -4.32 7.72 -25.38
C HIS A 110 -4.50 8.35 -26.79
N THR A 111 -3.54 8.15 -27.69
CA THR A 111 -3.64 8.54 -29.10
C THR A 111 -3.59 7.31 -30.01
N ALA A 112 -3.95 7.48 -31.28
CA ALA A 112 -3.78 6.44 -32.30
C ALA A 112 -2.31 6.08 -32.59
N PHE A 113 -1.36 6.83 -32.03
CA PHE A 113 0.08 6.55 -32.16
C PHE A 113 0.61 5.60 -31.08
N ASP A 114 -0.18 5.34 -30.03
CA ASP A 114 0.11 4.28 -29.05
C ASP A 114 -0.02 2.93 -29.74
N SER A 115 1.12 2.41 -30.19
CA SER A 115 1.19 1.30 -31.13
C SER A 115 2.41 0.46 -30.86
N TYR A 116 2.34 -0.80 -31.25
CA TYR A 116 3.48 -1.72 -31.21
C TYR A 116 4.72 -1.15 -31.93
N ASP A 117 4.51 -0.47 -33.05
CA ASP A 117 5.56 0.20 -33.80
C ASP A 117 6.27 1.30 -32.98
N TRP A 118 5.52 2.12 -32.24
CA TRP A 118 6.11 3.11 -31.35
C TRP A 118 6.87 2.44 -30.20
N MET A 119 6.31 1.38 -29.61
CA MET A 119 6.95 0.67 -28.50
C MET A 119 8.29 0.06 -28.92
N THR A 120 8.33 -0.64 -30.06
CA THR A 120 9.53 -1.32 -30.55
C THR A 120 10.62 -0.36 -31.05
N LYS A 121 10.25 0.83 -31.52
CA LYS A 121 11.19 1.84 -32.04
C LYS A 121 11.65 2.85 -31.00
N HIS A 122 10.81 3.16 -30.01
CA HIS A 122 11.00 4.30 -29.11
C HIS A 122 10.76 3.98 -27.63
N GLY A 123 9.67 3.27 -27.30
CA GLY A 123 9.30 3.01 -25.90
C GLY A 123 10.27 2.07 -25.18
N ASP A 124 10.45 0.87 -25.72
CA ASP A 124 11.36 -0.15 -25.19
C ASP A 124 11.96 -1.01 -26.32
N PRO A 125 12.88 -0.46 -27.13
CA PRO A 125 13.60 -1.26 -28.11
C PRO A 125 14.24 -2.49 -27.44
N LEU A 126 13.99 -3.68 -27.99
CA LEU A 126 14.43 -4.99 -27.45
C LEU A 126 13.71 -5.46 -26.15
N PHE A 127 12.73 -4.72 -25.65
CA PHE A 127 11.86 -5.10 -24.52
C PHE A 127 12.58 -5.36 -23.18
N HIS A 128 13.77 -4.79 -22.97
CA HIS A 128 14.54 -5.06 -21.76
C HIS A 128 13.89 -4.48 -20.50
N ARG A 129 13.20 -3.35 -20.59
CA ARG A 129 12.43 -2.79 -19.45
C ARG A 129 11.20 -3.63 -19.14
N HIS A 130 10.50 -4.14 -20.15
CA HIS A 130 9.41 -5.09 -19.93
C HIS A 130 9.89 -6.36 -19.20
N VAL A 131 11.06 -6.89 -19.59
CA VAL A 131 11.68 -8.04 -18.90
C VAL A 131 12.00 -7.70 -17.44
N ALA A 132 12.53 -6.50 -17.17
CA ALA A 132 12.81 -6.08 -15.80
C ALA A 132 11.53 -5.95 -14.94
N VAL A 133 10.47 -5.31 -15.46
CA VAL A 133 9.18 -5.20 -14.77
C VAL A 133 8.57 -6.58 -14.52
N ALA A 134 8.58 -7.47 -15.52
CA ALA A 134 8.11 -8.84 -15.36
C ALA A 134 8.92 -9.61 -14.30
N GLY A 135 10.23 -9.37 -14.23
CA GLY A 135 11.10 -9.94 -13.21
C GLY A 135 10.74 -9.50 -11.80
N VAL A 136 10.49 -8.19 -11.60
CA VAL A 136 10.05 -7.66 -10.29
C VAL A 136 8.66 -8.19 -9.95
N TRP A 137 7.70 -8.08 -10.87
CA TRP A 137 6.32 -8.54 -10.69
C TRP A 137 6.24 -10.03 -10.33
N GLY A 138 6.96 -10.86 -11.08
CA GLY A 138 7.00 -12.31 -10.87
C GLY A 138 7.66 -12.71 -9.54
N LEU A 139 8.77 -12.06 -9.16
CA LEU A 139 9.42 -12.34 -7.87
C LEU A 139 8.58 -11.91 -6.68
N VAL A 140 7.86 -10.78 -6.77
CA VAL A 140 6.87 -10.39 -5.75
C VAL A 140 5.77 -11.45 -5.64
N ALA A 141 5.22 -11.90 -6.77
CA ALA A 141 4.20 -12.94 -6.79
C ALA A 141 4.68 -14.25 -6.17
N LEU A 142 5.91 -14.68 -6.47
CA LEU A 142 6.52 -15.88 -5.89
C LEU A 142 6.67 -15.75 -4.36
N HIS A 143 7.21 -14.64 -3.87
CA HIS A 143 7.33 -14.41 -2.43
C HIS A 143 5.97 -14.43 -1.72
N LEU A 144 4.93 -13.84 -2.31
CA LEU A 144 3.60 -13.80 -1.71
C LEU A 144 2.84 -15.14 -1.79
N SER A 145 3.22 -16.05 -2.69
CA SER A 145 2.58 -17.35 -2.88
C SER A 145 3.31 -18.51 -2.22
N ASP A 146 4.64 -18.44 -2.11
CA ASP A 146 5.48 -19.55 -1.67
C ASP A 146 6.13 -19.34 -0.28
N ASP A 147 6.31 -18.11 0.20
CA ASP A 147 6.89 -17.90 1.53
C ASP A 147 5.93 -18.41 2.61
N SER A 148 6.46 -19.19 3.57
CA SER A 148 5.66 -19.78 4.66
C SER A 148 4.95 -18.75 5.54
N ILE A 149 5.53 -17.55 5.64
CA ILE A 149 4.97 -16.38 6.32
C ILE A 149 4.92 -15.24 5.33
N LEU A 150 3.76 -14.60 5.21
CA LEU A 150 3.57 -13.44 4.35
C LEU A 150 4.63 -12.37 4.65
N PRO A 151 5.39 -11.89 3.65
CA PRO A 151 6.45 -10.91 3.82
C PRO A 151 5.89 -9.48 3.98
N PHE A 152 4.89 -9.30 4.85
CA PHE A 152 4.29 -8.01 5.17
C PHE A 152 5.01 -7.38 6.36
N ASP A 153 5.47 -6.15 6.19
CA ASP A 153 6.12 -5.38 7.24
C ASP A 153 5.21 -4.27 7.80
N TYR A 154 4.48 -4.59 8.85
CA TYR A 154 3.64 -3.59 9.53
C TYR A 154 4.42 -2.58 10.38
N LEU A 155 5.74 -2.76 10.61
CA LEU A 155 6.56 -1.71 11.22
C LEU A 155 6.74 -0.56 10.24
N SER A 156 6.99 -0.83 8.95
CA SER A 156 6.98 0.20 7.89
C SER A 156 5.64 0.94 7.83
N TYR A 157 4.51 0.25 8.07
CA TYR A 157 3.20 0.88 8.15
C TYR A 157 3.07 1.81 9.37
N ALA A 158 3.58 1.39 10.53
CA ALA A 158 3.62 2.22 11.74
C ALA A 158 4.47 3.49 11.53
N GLU A 159 5.62 3.37 10.87
CA GLU A 159 6.47 4.52 10.51
C GLU A 159 5.75 5.51 9.59
N GLN A 160 4.99 5.02 8.60
CA GLN A 160 4.16 5.86 7.74
C GLN A 160 3.08 6.62 8.54
N LEU A 161 2.42 5.94 9.49
CA LEU A 161 1.41 6.56 10.36
C LEU A 161 2.03 7.62 11.28
N GLU A 162 3.19 7.35 11.86
CA GLU A 162 3.93 8.33 12.67
C GLU A 162 4.31 9.56 11.83
N GLY A 163 4.79 9.37 10.61
CA GLY A 163 5.07 10.45 9.67
C GLY A 163 3.84 11.31 9.37
N HIS A 164 2.66 10.68 9.16
CA HIS A 164 1.41 11.43 8.99
C HIS A 164 1.04 12.23 10.24
N LYS A 165 1.19 11.62 11.43
CA LYS A 165 0.91 12.29 12.71
C LYS A 165 1.87 13.47 12.95
N ASP A 166 3.14 13.37 12.56
CA ASP A 166 4.10 14.48 12.68
C ASP A 166 3.72 15.66 11.79
N VAL A 167 3.33 15.40 10.54
CA VAL A 167 2.82 16.43 9.63
C VAL A 167 1.55 17.08 10.21
N LEU A 168 0.60 16.29 10.71
CA LEU A 168 -0.61 16.84 11.35
C LEU A 168 -0.29 17.67 12.59
N SER A 169 0.67 17.26 13.42
CA SER A 169 1.08 18.01 14.60
C SER A 169 1.67 19.39 14.25
N ASN A 170 2.28 19.52 13.08
CA ASN A 170 2.81 20.80 12.59
C ASN A 170 1.73 21.67 11.92
N LEU A 171 0.72 21.04 11.30
CA LEU A 171 -0.35 21.74 10.58
C LEU A 171 -1.50 22.23 11.49
N LEU A 172 -1.81 21.48 12.55
CA LEU A 172 -3.01 21.72 13.35
C LEU A 172 -2.75 22.66 14.53
N VAL A 173 -3.76 23.46 14.86
CA VAL A 173 -3.76 24.30 16.07
C VAL A 173 -3.90 23.44 17.33
N LYS A 174 -3.31 23.90 18.43
CA LYS A 174 -3.28 23.18 19.73
C LYS A 174 -4.66 22.82 20.32
N SER A 175 -5.75 23.44 19.84
CA SER A 175 -7.10 23.13 20.31
C SER A 175 -7.66 21.82 19.75
N ILE A 176 -7.08 21.27 18.68
CA ILE A 176 -7.45 19.98 18.11
C ILE A 176 -6.58 18.91 18.76
N SER A 177 -7.19 17.91 19.38
CA SER A 177 -6.46 16.85 20.07
C SER A 177 -6.07 15.73 19.12
N LEU A 178 -4.77 15.49 19.02
CA LEU A 178 -4.19 14.33 18.32
C LEU A 178 -4.05 13.10 19.23
N ASN A 179 -4.42 13.19 20.52
CA ASN A 179 -4.24 12.09 21.47
C ASN A 179 -4.87 10.77 20.98
N PRO A 180 -6.10 10.73 20.43
CA PRO A 180 -6.66 9.48 19.93
C PRO A 180 -5.80 8.84 18.84
N LEU A 181 -5.29 9.67 17.91
CA LEU A 181 -4.41 9.21 16.85
C LEU A 181 -3.10 8.69 17.42
N ILE A 182 -2.43 9.47 18.28
CA ILE A 182 -1.16 9.10 18.92
C ILE A 182 -1.27 7.77 19.66
N THR A 183 -2.29 7.62 20.51
CA THR A 183 -2.50 6.38 21.27
C THR A 183 -2.76 5.19 20.34
N SER A 184 -3.59 5.35 19.31
CA SER A 184 -3.86 4.27 18.35
C SER A 184 -2.61 3.84 17.58
N ILE A 185 -1.74 4.78 17.18
CA ILE A 185 -0.48 4.48 16.48
C ILE A 185 0.51 3.76 17.40
N GLN A 186 0.61 4.17 18.67
CA GLN A 186 1.46 3.50 19.65
C GLN A 186 1.04 2.03 19.85
N GLU A 187 -0.25 1.78 20.02
CA GLU A 187 -0.79 0.42 20.14
C GLU A 187 -0.57 -0.42 18.88
N PHE A 188 -0.75 0.20 17.70
CA PHE A 188 -0.47 -0.44 16.42
C PHE A 188 1.01 -0.81 16.27
N THR A 189 1.91 0.08 16.67
CA THR A 189 3.37 -0.15 16.64
C THR A 189 3.77 -1.32 17.53
N LEU A 190 3.19 -1.40 18.73
CA LEU A 190 3.41 -2.52 19.65
C LEU A 190 2.91 -3.84 19.03
N ALA A 191 1.70 -3.86 18.47
CA ALA A 191 1.15 -5.05 17.81
C ALA A 191 1.96 -5.49 16.58
N ALA A 192 2.43 -4.54 15.77
CA ALA A 192 3.29 -4.82 14.63
C ALA A 192 4.63 -5.45 15.07
N LYS A 193 5.22 -4.95 16.17
CA LYS A 193 6.44 -5.51 16.74
C LYS A 193 6.24 -6.93 17.27
N GLU A 194 5.12 -7.17 17.98
CA GLU A 194 4.78 -8.51 18.48
C GLU A 194 4.58 -9.51 17.33
N ALA A 195 3.91 -9.10 16.24
CA ALA A 195 3.73 -9.94 15.06
C ALA A 195 5.06 -10.26 14.35
N GLU A 196 5.98 -9.28 14.26
CA GLU A 196 7.32 -9.48 13.70
C GLU A 196 8.18 -10.42 14.57
N ASP A 197 8.15 -10.26 15.89
CA ASP A 197 8.87 -11.14 16.82
C ASP A 197 8.31 -12.58 16.77
N GLU A 198 6.98 -12.73 16.68
CA GLU A 198 6.32 -14.03 16.45
C GLU A 198 6.74 -14.64 15.11
N ALA A 199 6.76 -13.86 14.03
CA ALA A 199 7.20 -14.32 12.71
C ALA A 199 8.65 -14.84 12.75
N ARG A 200 9.57 -14.12 13.40
CA ARG A 200 10.97 -14.55 13.59
C ARG A 200 11.06 -15.86 14.34
N GLN A 201 10.30 -16.00 15.43
CA GLN A 201 10.28 -17.21 16.23
C GLN A 201 9.75 -18.41 15.43
N LEU A 202 8.68 -18.22 14.65
CA LEU A 202 8.12 -19.28 13.80
C LEU A 202 9.08 -19.69 12.68
N ARG A 203 9.76 -18.73 12.01
CA ARG A 203 10.80 -19.05 11.01
C ARG A 203 11.93 -19.89 11.61
N TRP A 204 12.32 -19.61 12.85
CA TRP A 204 13.36 -20.41 13.53
C TRP A 204 12.87 -21.83 13.87
N GLN A 205 11.63 -21.97 14.35
CA GLN A 205 11.04 -23.28 14.64
C GLN A 205 10.82 -24.10 13.36
N GLU A 206 10.40 -23.47 12.26
CA GLU A 206 10.20 -24.13 10.96
C GLU A 206 11.52 -24.72 10.43
N ARG A 207 12.63 -23.97 10.54
CA ARG A 207 13.97 -24.46 10.17
C ARG A 207 14.43 -25.66 11.00
N ARG A 208 13.88 -25.86 12.19
CA ARG A 208 14.16 -27.03 13.04
C ARG A 208 13.30 -28.26 12.68
N GLY A 209 12.34 -28.11 11.77
CA GLY A 209 11.43 -29.17 11.35
C GLY A 209 10.17 -29.32 12.21
N ASP A 210 9.82 -28.31 13.02
CA ASP A 210 8.59 -28.33 13.82
C ASP A 210 7.35 -28.26 12.89
N ASN A 211 6.30 -29.02 13.19
CA ASN A 211 5.03 -28.88 12.47
C ASN A 211 4.25 -27.67 13.01
N LEU A 212 4.28 -26.57 12.26
CA LEU A 212 3.72 -25.27 12.66
C LEU A 212 2.56 -24.81 11.78
N ALA A 213 2.01 -25.68 10.93
CA ALA A 213 1.06 -25.29 9.88
C ALA A 213 -0.09 -24.40 10.39
N LEU A 214 -0.69 -24.74 11.54
CA LEU A 214 -1.77 -23.95 12.14
C LEU A 214 -1.29 -22.61 12.72
N LYS A 215 -0.07 -22.54 13.28
CA LYS A 215 0.50 -21.29 13.81
C LYS A 215 0.89 -20.33 12.70
N LEU A 216 1.54 -20.84 11.66
CA LEU A 216 1.87 -20.09 10.45
C LEU A 216 0.59 -19.55 9.79
N ARG A 217 -0.45 -20.40 9.67
CA ARG A 217 -1.75 -19.99 9.15
C ARG A 217 -2.39 -18.89 9.99
N ALA A 218 -2.41 -19.03 11.31
CA ALA A 218 -3.00 -18.03 12.21
C ALA A 218 -2.28 -16.68 12.11
N LEU A 219 -0.95 -16.66 12.02
CA LEU A 219 -0.18 -15.44 11.79
C LEU A 219 -0.48 -14.84 10.42
N ASN A 220 -0.50 -15.64 9.36
CA ASN A 220 -0.79 -15.16 8.00
C ASN A 220 -2.21 -14.60 7.86
N ASP A 221 -3.21 -15.19 8.53
CA ASP A 221 -4.57 -14.63 8.55
C ASP A 221 -4.58 -13.24 9.21
N ARG A 222 -3.87 -13.05 10.33
CA ARG A 222 -3.72 -11.75 11.01
C ARG A 222 -3.04 -10.71 10.11
N LEU A 223 -1.93 -11.08 9.47
CA LEU A 223 -1.18 -10.23 8.56
C LEU A 223 -2.02 -9.85 7.33
N MET A 224 -2.75 -10.80 6.74
CA MET A 224 -3.63 -10.57 5.59
C MET A 224 -4.78 -9.63 5.95
N LEU A 225 -5.43 -9.84 7.09
CA LEU A 225 -6.65 -9.12 7.45
C LEU A 225 -6.41 -7.70 7.95
N ALA A 226 -5.22 -7.37 8.46
CA ALA A 226 -4.95 -6.08 9.07
C ALA A 226 -5.21 -4.86 8.15
N GLU A 227 -4.92 -4.93 6.84
CA GLU A 227 -5.23 -3.84 5.91
C GLU A 227 -6.74 -3.51 5.86
N ARG A 228 -7.59 -4.53 6.00
CA ARG A 228 -9.05 -4.37 5.96
C ARG A 228 -9.56 -3.61 7.18
N GLY A 229 -8.79 -3.56 8.28
CA GLY A 229 -9.10 -2.76 9.46
C GLY A 229 -9.20 -1.25 9.16
N PHE A 230 -8.49 -0.78 8.13
CA PHE A 230 -8.52 0.62 7.70
C PHE A 230 -9.75 1.01 6.89
N LEU A 231 -10.63 0.06 6.57
CA LEU A 231 -11.91 0.36 5.92
C LEU A 231 -12.91 0.92 6.92
N ASP A 232 -13.73 1.86 6.45
CA ASP A 232 -14.86 2.42 7.17
C ASP A 232 -16.12 2.25 6.29
N ALA A 233 -17.18 1.68 6.86
CA ALA A 233 -18.38 1.31 6.12
C ALA A 233 -19.11 2.53 5.52
N ASP A 234 -19.02 3.69 6.18
CA ASP A 234 -19.62 4.93 5.69
C ASP A 234 -18.79 5.57 4.56
N GLY A 235 -17.54 5.16 4.40
CA GLY A 235 -16.59 5.69 3.45
C GLY A 235 -16.23 7.16 3.67
N LEU A 236 -15.52 7.76 2.73
CA LEU A 236 -15.13 9.16 2.80
C LEU A 236 -16.34 10.07 2.60
N ARG A 237 -16.32 11.25 3.24
CA ARG A 237 -17.42 12.21 3.15
C ARG A 237 -17.63 12.66 1.70
N GLY A 238 -18.86 12.49 1.20
CA GLY A 238 -19.20 12.81 -0.20
C GLY A 238 -18.63 11.82 -1.23
N ARG A 239 -17.93 10.77 -0.76
CA ARG A 239 -17.23 9.76 -1.54
C ARG A 239 -17.38 8.39 -0.89
N HIS A 240 -18.62 8.00 -0.58
CA HIS A 240 -18.96 6.80 0.20
C HIS A 240 -18.42 5.48 -0.37
N TRP A 241 -18.16 5.43 -1.68
CA TRP A 241 -17.57 4.25 -2.31
C TRP A 241 -16.09 4.04 -1.90
N PHE A 242 -15.37 5.11 -1.57
CA PHE A 242 -13.99 5.05 -1.07
C PHE A 242 -14.02 4.78 0.43
N LYS A 243 -13.72 3.55 0.84
CA LYS A 243 -13.85 3.08 2.22
C LYS A 243 -12.56 3.18 3.02
N HIS A 244 -11.42 3.17 2.35
CA HIS A 244 -10.12 3.10 3.00
C HIS A 244 -9.67 4.46 3.54
N LEU A 245 -9.41 4.53 4.86
CA LEU A 245 -9.09 5.79 5.54
C LEU A 245 -7.59 6.16 5.49
N GLN A 246 -6.74 5.29 4.94
CA GLN A 246 -5.26 5.37 5.04
C GLN A 246 -4.49 5.11 3.71
N THR A 247 -5.04 5.44 2.53
CA THR A 247 -4.34 5.20 1.23
C THR A 247 -3.35 6.28 0.79
N GLY A 248 -3.06 7.25 1.65
CA GLY A 248 -2.26 8.43 1.39
C GLY A 248 -2.21 9.27 2.67
N PHE A 249 -2.08 10.60 2.58
CA PHE A 249 -2.11 11.47 3.75
C PHE A 249 -3.55 11.64 4.30
N LEU A 250 -4.07 10.62 4.99
CA LEU A 250 -5.30 10.66 5.79
C LEU A 250 -6.45 11.45 5.11
N PRO A 251 -6.99 10.97 3.98
CA PRO A 251 -7.79 11.77 3.06
C PRO A 251 -8.99 12.48 3.72
N GLY A 252 -9.68 11.83 4.65
CA GLY A 252 -10.78 12.47 5.39
C GLY A 252 -10.33 13.67 6.21
N ILE A 253 -9.18 13.59 6.88
CA ILE A 253 -8.59 14.70 7.64
C ILE A 253 -8.13 15.81 6.70
N ALA A 254 -7.46 15.46 5.60
CA ALA A 254 -7.02 16.44 4.59
C ALA A 254 -8.20 17.20 3.96
N ASP A 255 -9.30 16.50 3.64
CA ASP A 255 -10.54 17.11 3.16
C ASP A 255 -11.19 18.01 4.22
N ALA A 256 -11.17 17.62 5.49
CA ALA A 256 -11.71 18.42 6.59
C ALA A 256 -10.89 19.71 6.83
N ILE A 257 -9.57 19.65 6.66
CA ILE A 257 -8.68 20.81 6.74
C ILE A 257 -8.94 21.77 5.57
N SER A 258 -8.99 21.26 4.34
CA SER A 258 -9.13 22.05 3.12
C SER A 258 -10.54 22.61 2.90
N GLY A 259 -11.59 21.89 3.30
CA GLY A 259 -13.01 22.24 3.14
C GLY A 259 -13.53 23.33 4.09
N SER A 260 -12.76 24.40 4.26
CA SER A 260 -12.96 25.50 5.21
C SER A 260 -13.92 26.60 4.71
N THR A 261 -14.28 26.61 3.43
CA THR A 261 -15.10 27.67 2.83
C THR A 261 -16.50 27.73 3.45
N GLY A 262 -16.81 28.85 4.09
CA GLY A 262 -18.13 29.15 4.66
C GLY A 262 -18.46 28.51 6.01
N LYS A 263 -17.52 27.80 6.65
CA LYS A 263 -17.72 27.21 7.98
C LYS A 263 -17.23 28.14 9.10
N SER A 264 -17.89 28.07 10.26
CA SER A 264 -17.33 28.69 11.46
C SER A 264 -16.05 27.96 11.89
N PRO A 265 -15.09 28.64 12.55
CA PRO A 265 -13.89 28.00 13.07
C PRO A 265 -14.19 26.80 13.99
N ARG A 266 -15.29 26.87 14.75
CA ARG A 266 -15.74 25.80 15.65
C ARG A 266 -16.18 24.56 14.87
N ASP A 267 -16.95 24.74 13.80
CA ASP A 267 -17.44 23.63 12.98
C ASP A 267 -16.30 22.98 12.20
N GLN A 268 -15.32 23.76 11.76
CA GLN A 268 -14.12 23.25 11.11
C GLN A 268 -13.30 22.38 12.09
N GLN A 269 -13.05 22.87 13.30
CA GLN A 269 -12.33 22.10 14.32
C GLN A 269 -13.08 20.80 14.68
N ALA A 270 -14.40 20.85 14.82
CA ALA A 270 -15.22 19.68 15.08
C ALA A 270 -15.14 18.65 13.94
N ALA A 271 -15.14 19.10 12.68
CA ALA A 271 -15.00 18.22 11.52
C ALA A 271 -13.63 17.54 11.48
N ILE A 272 -12.54 18.29 11.71
CA ILE A 272 -11.18 17.72 11.75
C ILE A 272 -11.07 16.71 12.91
N GLN A 273 -11.55 17.07 14.10
CA GLN A 273 -11.53 16.19 15.27
C GLN A 273 -12.33 14.91 15.03
N HIS A 274 -13.46 15.00 14.34
CA HIS A 274 -14.27 13.84 13.96
C HIS A 274 -13.49 12.87 13.06
N GLU A 275 -12.82 13.36 12.02
CA GLU A 275 -12.02 12.53 11.13
C GLU A 275 -10.80 11.92 11.83
N ILE A 276 -10.16 12.64 12.76
CA ILE A 276 -9.10 12.09 13.64
C ILE A 276 -9.61 10.88 14.42
N TRP A 277 -10.80 10.96 14.99
CA TRP A 277 -11.41 9.84 15.71
C TRP A 277 -11.77 8.66 14.80
N ARG A 278 -12.19 8.92 13.56
CA ARG A 278 -12.47 7.85 12.59
C ARG A 278 -11.19 7.09 12.21
N VAL A 279 -10.12 7.81 11.93
CA VAL A 279 -8.81 7.24 11.63
C VAL A 279 -8.27 6.45 12.83
N ALA A 280 -8.34 7.00 14.04
CA ALA A 280 -7.89 6.31 15.25
C ALA A 280 -8.61 4.96 15.43
N ARG A 281 -9.93 4.92 15.25
CA ARG A 281 -10.71 3.66 15.31
C ARG A 281 -10.36 2.68 14.19
N ALA A 282 -10.01 3.18 13.00
CA ALA A 282 -9.52 2.32 11.90
C ALA A 282 -8.17 1.69 12.26
N ILE A 283 -7.24 2.46 12.82
CA ILE A 283 -5.96 1.95 13.32
C ILE A 283 -6.20 0.92 14.43
N GLU A 284 -7.12 1.17 15.37
CA GLU A 284 -7.48 0.20 16.41
C GLU A 284 -8.02 -1.12 15.83
N ARG A 285 -8.87 -1.07 14.80
CA ARG A 285 -9.34 -2.30 14.11
C ARG A 285 -8.20 -3.07 13.47
N ALA A 286 -7.28 -2.37 12.78
CA ALA A 286 -6.10 -2.99 12.21
C ALA A 286 -5.19 -3.59 13.30
N THR A 287 -5.03 -2.91 14.43
CA THR A 287 -4.33 -3.40 15.63
C THR A 287 -4.97 -4.67 16.18
N SER A 288 -6.30 -4.71 16.32
CA SER A 288 -7.02 -5.90 16.79
C SER A 288 -6.83 -7.09 15.86
N ALA A 289 -6.87 -6.86 14.54
CA ALA A 289 -6.54 -7.90 13.55
C ALA A 289 -5.10 -8.40 13.72
N LEU A 290 -4.12 -7.51 13.89
CA LEU A 290 -2.74 -7.89 14.16
C LEU A 290 -2.57 -8.64 15.48
N LYS A 291 -3.34 -8.35 16.52
CA LYS A 291 -3.32 -9.10 17.79
C LYS A 291 -4.10 -10.43 17.75
N GLY A 292 -4.80 -10.72 16.65
CA GLY A 292 -5.67 -11.90 16.54
C GLY A 292 -6.94 -11.81 17.39
N GLN A 293 -7.36 -10.60 17.73
CA GLN A 293 -8.62 -10.35 18.42
C GLN A 293 -9.76 -10.31 17.39
N LEU A 294 -10.86 -10.99 17.68
CA LEU A 294 -12.06 -10.96 16.83
C LEU A 294 -12.57 -9.51 16.73
N THR A 295 -12.59 -8.97 15.52
CA THR A 295 -13.25 -7.72 15.12
C THR A 295 -14.67 -7.98 14.67
#